data_AF-A0A1Q7E9G2-F1
#
_entry.id   AF-A0A1Q7E9G2-F1
#
_cell.length_a   1.000
_cell.length_b   1.000
_cell.length_c   1.000
_cell.angle_alpha   90.00
_cell.angle_beta   90.00
_cell.angle_gamma   90.00
#
_symmetry.space_group_name_H-M   'P 1'
#
loop_
_entity.id
_entity.type
_entity.pdbx_description
1 polymer ?
#
loop_
_entity_poly.entity_id
_entity_poly.type
_entity_poly.pdbx_seq_one_letter_code
_entity_poly.pdbx_strand_id
1 'polypeptide(L)'
;MADSTHDQWLVQIDAELDGELSLVERAALAKHLATCAHCAGARASQLEVRVALARSAGNPHAFVVPRPSIRAGTLALWVVIAVGAGLAAGWAAHGRWGGPGGGGTLEESRGAIVVH
;
A
#
# COMPACT_ATOMS: atom_id res chain seq x y z
N MET A 1 12.79 -15.47 -12.34
CA MET A 1 12.26 -15.07 -13.66
C MET A 1 11.27 -13.89 -13.59
N ALA A 2 10.77 -13.48 -12.43
CA ALA A 2 9.97 -12.24 -12.30
C ALA A 2 10.84 -10.96 -12.19
N ASP A 3 12.09 -11.08 -11.74
CA ASP A 3 12.98 -9.92 -11.57
C ASP A 3 13.42 -9.29 -12.90
N SER A 4 13.69 -10.11 -13.92
CA SER A 4 14.10 -9.62 -15.25
C SER A 4 13.04 -8.76 -15.95
N THR A 5 11.76 -8.93 -15.60
CA THR A 5 10.69 -8.06 -16.12
C THR A 5 10.62 -6.73 -15.39
N HIS A 6 10.90 -6.68 -14.07
CA HIS A 6 10.90 -5.42 -13.33
C HIS A 6 12.07 -4.52 -13.72
N ASP A 7 13.25 -5.08 -13.97
CA ASP A 7 14.41 -4.30 -14.43
C ASP A 7 14.13 -3.60 -15.77
N GLN A 8 13.42 -4.28 -16.69
CA GLN A 8 12.99 -3.68 -17.94
C GLN A 8 12.02 -2.51 -17.72
N TRP A 9 11.09 -2.65 -16.77
CA TRP A 9 10.19 -1.55 -16.41
C TRP A 9 10.92 -0.38 -15.75
N LEU A 10 11.98 -0.62 -14.98
CA LEU A 10 12.79 0.46 -14.41
C LEU A 10 13.48 1.30 -15.48
N VAL A 11 14.01 0.67 -16.53
CA VAL A 11 14.57 1.39 -17.70
C VAL A 11 13.49 2.20 -18.39
N GLN A 12 12.29 1.65 -18.53
CA GLN A 12 11.16 2.34 -19.15
C GLN A 12 10.63 3.51 -18.33
N ILE A 13 10.74 3.44 -16.99
CA ILE A 13 10.45 4.56 -16.09
C ILE A 13 11.47 5.67 -16.29
N ASP A 14 12.77 5.36 -16.38
CA ASP A 14 13.79 6.39 -16.59
C ASP A 14 13.57 7.13 -17.92
N ALA A 15 13.32 6.40 -19.00
CA ALA A 15 12.97 6.97 -20.31
C ALA A 15 11.64 7.75 -20.32
N GLU A 16 10.68 7.41 -19.43
CA GLU A 16 9.49 8.24 -19.20
C GLU A 16 9.86 9.58 -18.57
N LEU A 17 10.72 9.56 -17.56
CA LEU A 17 11.14 10.75 -16.82
C LEU A 17 12.03 11.68 -17.64
N ASP A 18 12.78 11.14 -18.61
CA ASP A 18 13.55 11.90 -19.59
C ASP A 18 12.70 12.41 -20.78
N GLY A 19 11.45 11.98 -20.88
CA GLY A 19 10.53 12.40 -21.93
C GLY A 19 10.75 11.72 -23.27
N GLU A 20 11.57 10.67 -23.30
CA GLU A 20 11.94 9.92 -24.52
C GLU A 20 10.91 8.83 -24.89
N LEU A 21 9.95 8.57 -23.99
CA LEU A 21 8.97 7.52 -24.18
C LEU A 21 7.88 7.86 -25.20
N SER A 22 7.66 6.96 -26.16
CA SER A 22 6.56 7.08 -27.11
C SER A 22 5.19 6.98 -26.42
N LEU A 23 4.13 7.44 -27.08
CA LEU A 23 2.77 7.42 -26.52
C LEU A 23 2.29 6.00 -26.19
N VAL A 24 2.66 5.02 -27.01
CA VAL A 24 2.26 3.61 -26.84
C VAL A 24 2.96 3.00 -25.63
N GLU A 25 4.27 3.24 -25.51
CA GLU A 25 5.07 2.77 -24.38
C GLU A 25 4.63 3.41 -23.07
N ARG A 26 4.26 4.69 -23.10
CA ARG A 26 3.71 5.41 -21.95
C ARG A 26 2.39 4.83 -21.47
N ALA A 27 1.51 4.44 -22.40
CA ALA A 27 0.25 3.78 -22.06
C ALA A 27 0.51 2.39 -21.45
N ALA A 28 1.46 1.62 -21.99
CA ALA A 28 1.85 0.31 -21.46
C ALA A 28 2.44 0.43 -20.04
N LEU A 29 3.34 1.40 -19.82
CA LEU A 29 3.92 1.69 -18.51
C LEU A 29 2.83 2.12 -17.51
N ALA A 30 1.93 3.03 -17.89
CA ALA A 30 0.83 3.45 -17.02
C ALA A 30 -0.06 2.27 -16.59
N LYS A 31 -0.32 1.33 -17.50
CA LYS A 31 -1.06 0.10 -17.18
C LYS A 31 -0.30 -0.79 -16.19
N HIS A 32 1.01 -0.95 -16.36
CA HIS A 32 1.82 -1.73 -15.43
C HIS A 32 1.87 -1.10 -14.03
N LEU A 33 2.10 0.21 -13.94
CA LEU A 33 2.16 0.95 -12.67
C LEU A 33 0.85 0.90 -11.88
N ALA A 34 -0.30 0.76 -12.56
CA ALA A 34 -1.59 0.57 -11.90
C ALA A 34 -1.69 -0.76 -11.13
N THR A 35 -0.88 -1.76 -11.49
CA THR A 35 -0.93 -3.12 -10.92
C THR A 35 0.31 -3.51 -10.12
N CYS A 36 1.42 -2.79 -10.27
CA CYS A 36 2.69 -3.11 -9.62
C CYS A 36 3.13 -2.00 -8.65
N ALA A 37 2.93 -2.24 -7.35
CA ALA A 37 3.32 -1.30 -6.30
C ALA A 37 4.84 -1.06 -6.23
N HIS A 38 5.65 -2.08 -6.57
CA HIS A 38 7.10 -1.97 -6.58
C HIS A 38 7.59 -0.95 -7.62
N CYS A 39 7.15 -1.07 -8.88
CA CYS A 39 7.51 -0.14 -9.95
C CYS A 39 6.88 1.24 -9.74
N ALA A 40 5.66 1.33 -9.18
CA ALA A 40 5.06 2.61 -8.79
C ALA A 40 5.88 3.34 -7.71
N GLY A 41 6.40 2.60 -6.72
CA GLY A 41 7.29 3.15 -5.69
C GLY A 41 8.64 3.60 -6.27
N ALA A 42 9.23 2.80 -7.17
CA ALA A 42 10.50 3.15 -7.82
C ALA A 42 10.39 4.48 -8.59
N ARG A 43 9.34 4.64 -9.41
CA ARG A 43 9.06 5.89 -10.14
C ARG A 43 8.93 7.10 -9.21
N ALA A 44 8.21 6.96 -8.09
CA ALA A 44 8.05 8.04 -7.13
C ALA A 44 9.39 8.45 -6.50
N SER A 45 10.22 7.47 -6.12
CA SER A 45 11.54 7.74 -5.52
C SER A 45 12.50 8.45 -6.48
N GLN A 46 12.52 8.06 -7.76
CA GLN A 46 13.35 8.71 -8.79
C GLN A 46 12.90 10.16 -9.04
N LEU A 47 11.60 10.42 -9.07
CA LEU A 47 11.05 11.78 -9.18
C LEU A 47 11.48 12.65 -7.99
N GLU A 48 11.43 12.13 -6.76
CA GLU A 48 11.85 12.85 -5.56
C GLU A 48 13.34 13.24 -5.62
N VAL A 49 14.21 12.32 -6.07
CA VAL A 49 15.65 12.58 -6.24
C VAL A 49 15.88 13.68 -7.29
N ARG A 50 15.23 13.59 -8.46
CA ARG A 50 15.36 14.59 -9.53
C ARG A 50 14.87 15.98 -9.08
N VAL A 51 13.79 16.05 -8.30
CA VAL A 51 13.30 17.31 -7.72
C VAL A 51 14.22 17.86 -6.65
N ALA A 52 14.75 17.01 -5.76
CA ALA A 52 15.73 17.43 -4.77
C ALA A 52 16.98 18.01 -5.44
N LEU A 53 17.46 17.37 -6.51
CA LEU A 53 18.57 17.86 -7.31
C LEU A 53 18.25 19.21 -7.98
N ALA A 54 17.10 19.33 -8.66
CA ALA A 54 16.68 20.58 -9.30
C ALA A 54 16.51 21.73 -8.30
N ARG A 55 15.98 21.43 -7.10
CA ARG A 55 15.87 22.40 -6.00
C ARG A 55 17.26 22.85 -5.51
N SER A 56 18.19 21.91 -5.35
CA SER A 56 19.57 22.24 -4.94
C SER A 56 20.31 23.08 -5.99
N ALA A 57 19.97 22.93 -7.27
CA ALA A 57 20.47 23.73 -8.37
C ALA A 57 19.81 25.12 -8.51
N GLY A 58 18.98 25.55 -7.55
CA GLY A 58 18.37 26.87 -7.54
C GLY A 58 17.14 27.04 -8.44
N ASN A 59 16.50 25.94 -8.87
CA ASN A 59 15.26 25.97 -9.65
C ASN A 59 14.04 25.59 -8.78
N PRO A 60 13.48 26.51 -7.97
CA PRO A 60 12.39 26.22 -7.04
C PRO A 60 11.06 25.86 -7.73
N HIS A 61 10.91 26.18 -9.02
CA HIS A 61 9.69 25.96 -9.80
C HIS A 61 9.74 24.71 -10.70
N ALA A 62 10.85 23.97 -10.74
CA ALA A 62 11.08 23.03 -11.84
C ALA A 62 10.06 21.88 -11.92
N PHE A 63 9.62 21.30 -10.80
CA PHE A 63 8.73 20.13 -10.87
C PHE A 63 7.85 20.01 -9.62
N VAL A 64 6.57 20.35 -9.73
CA VAL A 64 5.56 19.84 -8.80
C VAL A 64 5.27 18.41 -9.21
N VAL A 65 5.90 17.44 -8.55
CA VAL A 65 5.62 16.01 -8.78
C VAL A 65 4.17 15.75 -8.37
N PRO A 66 3.31 15.25 -9.27
CA PRO A 66 2.03 14.69 -8.88
C PRO A 66 2.35 13.50 -7.99
N ARG A 67 2.19 13.65 -6.68
CA ARG A 67 2.24 12.49 -5.80
C ARG A 67 1.09 11.57 -6.23
N PRO A 68 1.32 10.24 -6.35
CA PRO A 68 0.20 9.32 -6.50
C PRO A 68 -0.68 9.53 -5.27
N SER A 69 -1.77 10.28 -5.45
CA SER A 69 -2.70 10.51 -4.38
C SER A 69 -3.34 9.17 -4.11
N ILE A 70 -2.98 8.54 -2.99
CA ILE A 70 -3.83 7.50 -2.42
C ILE A 70 -5.19 8.16 -2.32
N ARG A 71 -6.16 7.68 -3.12
CA ARG A 71 -7.49 8.27 -3.13
C ARG A 71 -8.01 8.12 -1.71
N ALA A 72 -8.13 9.22 -0.98
CA ALA A 72 -8.52 9.21 0.43
C ALA A 72 -9.83 8.43 0.63
N GLY A 73 -10.74 8.50 -0.36
CA GLY A 73 -11.97 7.70 -0.38
C GLY A 73 -11.74 6.18 -0.46
N THR A 74 -10.78 5.70 -1.27
CA THR A 74 -10.45 4.26 -1.34
C THR A 74 -9.84 3.78 -0.04
N LEU A 75 -8.93 4.56 0.56
CA LEU A 75 -8.37 4.24 1.87
C LEU A 75 -9.46 4.21 2.95
N ALA A 76 -10.31 5.23 3.00
CA ALA A 76 -11.41 5.30 3.95
C ALA A 76 -12.37 4.11 3.81
N LEU A 77 -12.71 3.71 2.58
CA LEU A 77 -13.54 2.54 2.32
C LEU A 77 -12.90 1.27 2.89
N TRP A 78 -11.60 1.05 2.65
CA TRP A 78 -10.90 -0.12 3.18
C TRP A 78 -10.82 -0.11 4.71
N VAL A 79 -10.63 1.06 5.33
CA VAL A 79 -10.67 1.21 6.79
C VAL A 79 -12.06 0.83 7.32
N VAL A 80 -13.13 1.33 6.71
CA VAL A 80 -14.52 1.00 7.11
C VAL A 80 -14.79 -0.49 6.98
N ILE A 81 -14.35 -1.12 5.87
CA ILE A 81 -14.49 -2.56 5.67
C ILE A 81 -13.74 -3.35 6.75
N ALA A 82 -12.49 -2.98 7.04
CA ALA A 82 -11.68 -3.67 8.05
C ALA A 82 -12.29 -3.56 9.45
N VAL A 83 -12.75 -2.36 9.84
CA VAL A 83 -13.44 -2.13 11.12
C VAL A 83 -14.74 -2.92 11.18
N GLY A 84 -15.56 -2.88 10.13
CA GLY A 84 -16.82 -3.63 10.06
C GLY A 84 -16.60 -5.14 10.16
N ALA A 85 -15.61 -5.68 9.46
CA ALA A 85 -15.24 -7.08 9.54
C ALA A 85 -14.77 -7.49 10.94
N GLY A 86 -13.94 -6.67 11.58
CA GLY A 86 -13.48 -6.90 12.96
C GLY A 86 -14.62 -6.90 13.98
N LEU A 87 -15.56 -5.95 13.88
CA LEU A 87 -16.74 -5.88 14.74
C LEU A 87 -17.66 -7.08 14.53
N ALA A 88 -17.93 -7.46 13.29
CA ALA A 88 -18.77 -8.62 12.97
C ALA A 88 -18.15 -9.93 13.48
N ALA A 89 -16.84 -10.11 13.28
CA ALA A 89 -16.11 -11.26 13.79
C ALA A 89 -16.13 -11.30 15.33
N GLY A 90 -15.90 -10.16 15.99
CA GLY A 90 -15.95 -10.03 17.45
C GLY A 90 -17.34 -10.36 18.02
N TRP A 91 -18.40 -9.87 17.37
CA TRP A 91 -19.78 -10.18 17.77
C TRP A 91 -20.10 -11.67 17.62
N ALA A 92 -19.73 -12.27 16.49
CA ALA A 92 -19.95 -13.70 16.25
C ALA A 92 -19.18 -14.56 17.26
N ALA A 93 -17.94 -14.19 17.58
CA ALA A 93 -17.15 -14.85 18.62
C ALA A 93 -17.80 -14.71 20.00
N HIS A 94 -18.30 -13.52 20.35
CA HIS A 94 -18.99 -13.27 21.62
C HIS A 94 -20.25 -14.15 21.75
N GLY A 95 -21.06 -14.25 20.70
CA GLY A 95 -22.28 -15.08 20.71
C GLY A 95 -21.99 -16.58 20.75
N ARG A 96 -20.85 -17.03 20.20
CA ARG A 96 -20.51 -18.46 20.15
C ARG A 96 -19.77 -18.95 21.41
N TRP A 97 -18.83 -18.16 21.93
CA TRP A 97 -17.90 -18.56 23.00
C TRP A 97 -18.03 -17.73 24.28
N GLY A 98 -18.90 -16.73 24.30
CA GLY A 98 -19.00 -15.76 25.39
C GLY A 98 -17.94 -14.66 25.27
N GLY A 99 -18.23 -13.48 25.82
CA GLY A 99 -17.26 -12.40 25.93
C GLY A 99 -16.23 -12.63 27.02
N PRO A 100 -15.16 -11.81 27.07
CA PRO A 100 -14.27 -11.77 28.22
C PRO A 100 -15.12 -11.46 29.46
N GLY A 101 -15.36 -12.50 30.27
CA GLY A 101 -16.28 -12.46 31.40
C GLY A 101 -15.78 -11.51 32.47
N GLY A 102 -16.60 -10.53 32.84
CA GLY A 102 -16.43 -9.80 34.09
C GLY A 102 -16.76 -10.75 35.24
N GLY A 103 -15.73 -11.24 35.95
CA GLY A 103 -15.91 -11.79 37.30
C GLY A 103 -15.50 -13.24 37.58
N GLY A 104 -14.67 -13.89 36.76
CA GLY A 104 -14.03 -15.17 37.12
C GLY A 104 -12.52 -15.01 37.18
N THR A 105 -11.90 -15.22 38.35
CA THR A 105 -10.45 -15.22 38.47
C THR A 105 -9.87 -16.35 37.60
N LEU A 106 -8.67 -16.15 37.06
CA LEU A 106 -7.94 -17.08 36.18
C LEU A 106 -7.73 -18.49 36.77
N GLU A 107 -8.12 -18.73 38.01
CA GLU A 107 -8.07 -20.03 38.68
C GLU A 107 -9.23 -20.95 38.26
N GLU A 108 -10.42 -20.42 37.97
CA GLU A 108 -11.60 -21.20 37.55
C GLU A 108 -11.39 -21.89 36.19
N SER A 109 -10.66 -21.23 35.27
CA SER A 109 -10.42 -21.74 33.91
C SER A 109 -9.33 -22.80 33.81
N ARG A 110 -8.55 -23.04 34.88
CA ARG A 110 -7.52 -24.10 34.89
C ARG A 110 -8.10 -25.50 35.01
N GLY A 111 -9.34 -25.64 35.51
CA GLY A 111 -10.00 -26.95 35.64
C GLY A 111 -10.53 -27.53 34.32
N ALA A 112 -10.81 -26.70 33.32
CA ALA A 112 -11.44 -27.16 32.07
C ALA A 112 -10.44 -27.65 31.00
N ILE A 113 -9.16 -27.26 31.10
CA ILE A 113 -8.15 -27.55 30.06
C ILE A 113 -7.38 -28.87 30.33
N VAL A 114 -7.51 -29.46 31.52
CA VAL A 114 -6.75 -30.68 31.91
C VAL A 114 -7.58 -31.97 31.80
N VAL A 115 -8.86 -31.89 31.39
CA VAL A 115 -9.77 -33.07 31.35
C VAL A 115 -10.05 -33.57 29.92
N HIS A 116 -9.30 -33.12 28.92
CA HIS A 116 -9.31 -33.74 27.59
C HIS A 116 -7.90 -34.16 27.15
#